data_AF-A0AA38IDQ1-F1
#
_entry.id   AF-A0AA38IDQ1-F1
#
_cell.length_a   1.000
_cell.length_b   1.000
_cell.length_c   1.000
_cell.angle_alpha   90.00
_cell.angle_beta   90.00
_cell.angle_gamma   90.00
#
_symmetry.space_group_name_H-M   'P 1'
#
loop_
_entity.id
_entity.type
_entity.pdbx_description
1 polymer ?
#
loop_
_entity_poly.entity_id
_entity_poly.type
_entity_poly.pdbx_seq_one_letter_code
_entity_poly.pdbx_strand_id
1 'polypeptide(L)'
;MNLLQACNISGRDAVSCLIDGLGDRTLQNGAKAGRYTAPEELYSEFLSLLGTDRTDSKNEPSNVEKEKSTKFDKKRLGPKMNSKPTSTSSRSVKCYNWHAVGHIATNCPKPKVECRNCNLLGHDTSKCRKTKSSKQDSRSEVKIVDSTKANQECYFVECKVNDVLVQGFIDTGCSIVTIRETTATQLNLKLPISTQ
;
A
#
# COMPACT_ATOMS: atom_id res chain seq x y z
N MET A 1 -6.79 19.19 16.85
CA MET A 1 -7.43 19.14 15.53
C MET A 1 -7.07 17.79 14.90
N ASN A 2 -8.04 16.93 14.59
CA ASN A 2 -7.79 15.67 13.91
C ASN A 2 -7.43 15.96 12.43
N LEU A 3 -6.41 15.31 11.87
CA LEU A 3 -5.98 15.53 10.47
C LEU A 3 -7.14 15.33 9.48
N LEU A 4 -8.02 14.36 9.74
CA LEU A 4 -9.22 14.12 8.92
C LEU A 4 -10.14 15.34 8.88
N GLN A 5 -10.28 16.02 10.02
CA GLN A 5 -11.10 17.22 10.16
C GLN A 5 -10.43 18.44 9.52
N ALA A 6 -9.10 18.53 9.62
CA ALA A 6 -8.33 19.60 8.98
C ALA A 6 -8.33 19.49 7.44
N CYS A 7 -8.32 18.26 6.92
CA CYS A 7 -8.35 17.98 5.48
C CYS A 7 -9.77 17.77 4.93
N ASN A 8 -10.81 17.95 5.75
CA ASN A 8 -12.22 17.75 5.37
C ASN A 8 -12.53 16.35 4.79
N ILE A 9 -11.76 15.33 5.18
CA ILE A 9 -11.89 13.95 4.70
C ILE A 9 -13.05 13.28 5.45
N SER A 10 -14.26 13.47 4.94
CA SER A 10 -15.49 12.91 5.50
C SER A 10 -16.53 12.66 4.41
N GLY A 11 -17.51 11.79 4.68
CA GLY A 11 -18.59 11.47 3.75
C GLY A 11 -18.08 11.12 2.35
N ARG A 12 -18.55 11.86 1.33
CA ARG A 12 -18.19 11.65 -0.08
C ARG A 12 -16.70 11.85 -0.37
N ASP A 13 -16.04 12.76 0.34
CA ASP A 13 -14.61 13.02 0.14
C ASP A 13 -13.76 11.89 0.72
N ALA A 14 -14.20 11.29 1.84
CA ALA A 14 -13.59 10.06 2.34
C ALA A 14 -13.78 8.89 1.37
N VAL A 15 -14.98 8.74 0.79
CA VAL A 15 -15.28 7.72 -0.22
C VAL A 15 -14.40 7.87 -1.45
N SER A 16 -14.22 9.09 -1.98
CA SER A 16 -13.39 9.33 -3.16
C SER A 16 -11.93 8.95 -2.90
N CYS A 17 -11.37 9.35 -1.74
CA CYS A 17 -10.03 8.96 -1.33
C CYS A 17 -9.86 7.43 -1.23
N LEU A 18 -10.84 6.72 -0.67
CA LEU A 18 -10.81 5.26 -0.56
C LEU A 18 -10.84 4.58 -1.94
N ILE A 19 -11.71 5.04 -2.83
CA ILE A 19 -11.83 4.52 -4.19
C ILE A 19 -10.56 4.79 -5.00
N ASP A 20 -10.00 6.00 -4.89
CA ASP A 20 -8.77 6.37 -5.60
C ASP A 20 -7.54 5.60 -5.09
N GLY A 21 -7.55 5.19 -3.82
CA GLY A 21 -6.54 4.31 -3.22
C GLY A 21 -6.58 2.84 -3.66
N LEU A 22 -7.61 2.41 -4.39
CA LEU A 22 -7.70 1.04 -4.89
C LEU A 22 -6.67 0.79 -6.01
N GLY A 23 -5.76 -0.15 -5.79
CA GLY A 23 -4.72 -0.51 -6.76
C GLY A 23 -5.21 -1.27 -7.99
N ASP A 24 -6.38 -1.91 -7.91
CA ASP A 24 -7.02 -2.58 -9.06
C ASP A 24 -7.98 -1.61 -9.77
N ARG A 25 -7.68 -1.31 -11.04
CA ARG A 25 -8.45 -0.38 -11.86
C ARG A 25 -9.88 -0.86 -12.14
N THR A 26 -10.10 -2.17 -12.23
CA THR A 26 -11.42 -2.76 -12.46
C THR A 26 -12.29 -2.55 -11.23
N LEU A 27 -11.73 -2.85 -10.06
CA LEU A 27 -12.43 -2.66 -8.78
C LEU A 27 -12.71 -1.18 -8.52
N GLN A 28 -11.74 -0.31 -8.80
CA GLN A 28 -11.91 1.14 -8.71
C GLN A 28 -13.05 1.65 -9.60
N ASN A 29 -13.12 1.23 -10.87
CA ASN A 29 -14.19 1.64 -11.78
C ASN A 29 -15.56 1.13 -11.32
N GLY A 30 -15.64 -0.10 -10.79
CA GLY A 30 -16.86 -0.64 -10.19
C GLY A 30 -17.31 0.19 -8.99
N ALA A 31 -16.39 0.52 -8.08
CA ALA A 31 -16.68 1.36 -6.92
C ALA A 31 -17.12 2.78 -7.31
N LYS A 32 -16.52 3.38 -8.35
CA LYS A 32 -16.95 4.70 -8.88
C LYS A 32 -18.39 4.70 -9.38
N ALA A 33 -18.88 3.56 -9.88
CA ALA A 33 -20.26 3.43 -10.36
C ALA A 33 -21.27 3.35 -9.20
N GLY A 34 -20.87 2.88 -8.02
CA GLY A 34 -21.76 2.60 -6.89
C GLY A 34 -22.30 3.81 -6.12
N ARG A 35 -21.84 5.04 -6.44
CA ARG A 35 -22.33 6.32 -5.87
C ARG A 35 -22.55 6.32 -4.34
N TYR A 36 -21.58 5.82 -3.58
CA TYR A 36 -21.63 5.79 -2.12
C TYR A 36 -21.49 7.20 -1.52
N THR A 37 -22.21 7.45 -0.44
CA THR A 37 -22.17 8.74 0.28
C THR A 37 -21.34 8.69 1.55
N ALA A 38 -21.17 7.49 2.11
CA ALA A 38 -20.37 7.24 3.30
C ALA A 38 -19.43 6.03 3.10
N PRO A 39 -18.23 6.03 3.73
CA PRO A 39 -17.29 4.91 3.66
C PRO A 39 -17.88 3.56 4.07
N GLU A 40 -18.80 3.56 5.03
CA GLU A 40 -19.44 2.36 5.57
C GLU A 40 -20.32 1.68 4.51
N GLU A 41 -20.99 2.46 3.65
CA GLU A 41 -21.80 1.96 2.53
C GLU A 41 -20.91 1.24 1.51
N LEU A 42 -19.81 1.86 1.10
CA LEU A 42 -18.82 1.28 0.20
C LEU A 42 -18.26 -0.04 0.77
N TYR A 43 -17.95 -0.05 2.06
CA TYR A 43 -17.42 -1.23 2.75
C TYR A 43 -18.44 -2.38 2.81
N SER A 44 -19.71 -2.07 3.09
CA SER A 44 -20.78 -3.08 3.15
C SER A 44 -21.00 -3.79 1.81
N GLU A 45 -20.93 -3.04 0.71
CA GLU A 45 -21.06 -3.60 -0.64
C GLU A 45 -19.83 -4.46 -0.99
N PHE A 46 -18.64 -4.01 -0.63
CA PHE A 46 -17.42 -4.77 -0.82
C PHE A 46 -17.46 -6.12 -0.08
N LEU A 47 -17.94 -6.15 1.17
CA LEU A 47 -18.11 -7.41 1.91
C LEU A 47 -19.16 -8.33 1.26
N SER A 48 -20.24 -7.77 0.73
CA SER A 48 -21.28 -8.54 0.02
C SER A 48 -20.73 -9.21 -1.24
N LEU A 49 -19.79 -8.56 -1.93
CA LEU A 49 -19.07 -9.14 -3.08
C LEU A 49 -18.09 -10.25 -2.68
N LEU A 50 -17.48 -10.17 -1.50
CA LEU A 50 -16.57 -11.21 -0.98
C LEU A 50 -17.31 -12.41 -0.38
N GLY A 51 -18.54 -12.22 0.11
CA GLY A 51 -19.34 -13.24 0.78
C GLY A 51 -19.83 -14.37 -0.13
N THR A 52 -19.66 -14.28 -1.45
CA THR A 52 -20.16 -15.30 -2.38
C THR A 52 -19.23 -16.49 -2.60
N ASP A 53 -18.07 -16.56 -1.93
CA ASP A 53 -17.05 -17.59 -2.17
C ASP A 53 -16.78 -18.56 -0.99
N ARG A 54 -17.75 -18.73 -0.08
CA ARG A 54 -17.61 -19.73 1.01
C ARG A 54 -18.81 -20.68 1.14
N THR A 55 -18.61 -21.85 0.52
CA THR A 55 -19.05 -23.22 0.87
C THR A 55 -20.52 -23.64 0.72
N ASP A 56 -20.69 -24.75 -0.01
CA ASP A 56 -21.82 -25.69 0.02
C ASP A 56 -22.42 -25.92 1.43
N SER A 57 -23.74 -25.78 1.58
CA SER A 57 -24.60 -26.76 2.27
C SER A 57 -26.09 -26.39 2.20
N LYS A 58 -26.92 -27.43 2.20
CA LYS A 58 -28.36 -27.49 1.91
C LYS A 58 -29.25 -27.01 3.07
N ASN A 59 -30.49 -26.65 2.71
CA ASN A 59 -31.74 -26.52 3.50
C ASN A 59 -31.91 -25.33 4.46
N GLU A 60 -32.76 -24.36 4.12
CA GLU A 60 -34.20 -24.32 4.50
C GLU A 60 -34.88 -23.03 3.95
N PRO A 61 -36.21 -23.01 3.77
CA PRO A 61 -36.93 -21.91 3.17
C PRO A 61 -37.39 -20.90 4.23
N SER A 62 -37.16 -19.62 3.99
CA SER A 62 -37.89 -18.58 4.72
C SER A 62 -38.18 -17.40 3.81
N ASN A 63 -39.48 -17.23 3.62
CA ASN A 63 -40.20 -16.25 2.84
C ASN A 63 -39.95 -14.84 3.43
N VAL A 64 -39.27 -13.95 2.70
CA VAL A 64 -39.31 -12.50 2.95
C VAL A 64 -39.27 -11.77 1.62
N GLU A 65 -40.15 -10.79 1.51
CA GLU A 65 -40.63 -10.17 0.28
C GLU A 65 -39.58 -9.33 -0.45
N LYS A 66 -39.85 -9.20 -1.74
CA LYS A 66 -38.94 -8.84 -2.83
C LYS A 66 -39.06 -7.34 -3.11
N GLU A 67 -38.06 -6.54 -2.78
CA GLU A 67 -38.01 -5.15 -3.27
C GLU A 67 -36.76 -4.84 -4.11
N LYS A 68 -37.04 -4.67 -5.41
CA LYS A 68 -36.34 -3.97 -6.49
C LYS A 68 -34.79 -3.97 -6.48
N SER A 69 -34.22 -5.12 -6.84
CA SER A 69 -32.90 -5.19 -7.47
C SER A 69 -32.97 -4.64 -8.91
N THR A 70 -32.26 -3.54 -9.18
CA THR A 70 -31.87 -3.21 -10.56
C THR A 70 -30.97 -4.35 -11.07
N LYS A 71 -31.44 -5.06 -12.10
CA LYS A 71 -30.71 -6.18 -12.69
C LYS A 71 -29.42 -5.67 -13.30
N PHE A 72 -28.28 -5.93 -12.66
CA PHE A 72 -27.01 -5.95 -13.35
C PHE A 72 -26.84 -7.35 -13.96
N ASP A 73 -26.97 -7.45 -15.28
CA ASP A 73 -26.86 -8.71 -16.02
C ASP A 73 -25.45 -9.33 -15.86
N LYS A 74 -25.30 -10.26 -14.91
CA LYS A 74 -24.10 -11.08 -14.66
C LYS A 74 -23.73 -12.05 -15.81
N LYS A 75 -24.41 -12.01 -16.97
CA LYS A 75 -24.19 -12.93 -18.10
C LYS A 75 -22.94 -12.65 -18.95
N ARG A 76 -22.05 -11.73 -18.55
CA ARG A 76 -20.78 -11.46 -19.27
C ARG A 76 -19.51 -11.98 -18.60
N LEU A 77 -19.62 -12.71 -17.50
CA LEU A 77 -18.47 -13.38 -16.86
C LEU A 77 -18.69 -14.89 -16.86
N GLY A 78 -18.61 -15.49 -18.05
CA GLY A 78 -18.36 -16.92 -18.16
C GLY A 78 -16.85 -17.20 -17.98
N PRO A 79 -16.46 -18.37 -17.47
CA PRO A 79 -15.06 -18.75 -17.34
C PRO A 79 -14.51 -19.07 -18.74
N LYS A 80 -13.86 -18.11 -19.39
CA LYS A 80 -13.05 -18.37 -20.58
C LYS A 80 -11.61 -18.65 -20.16
N MET A 81 -11.29 -19.94 -20.08
CA MET A 81 -9.92 -20.42 -20.14
C MET A 81 -9.27 -19.98 -21.46
N ASN A 82 -7.95 -19.79 -21.41
CA ASN A 82 -7.03 -19.47 -22.51
C ASN A 82 -6.91 -17.98 -22.90
N SER A 83 -6.39 -17.15 -21.99
CA SER A 83 -5.80 -15.85 -22.35
C SER A 83 -4.30 -15.98 -22.59
N LYS A 84 -3.95 -16.00 -23.88
CA LYS A 84 -2.64 -15.61 -24.41
C LYS A 84 -2.29 -14.22 -23.85
N PRO A 85 -1.06 -13.97 -23.33
CA PRO A 85 -0.80 -12.74 -22.60
C PRO A 85 -0.74 -11.56 -23.58
N THR A 86 -1.72 -10.67 -23.47
CA THR A 86 -1.70 -9.34 -24.08
C THR A 86 -0.68 -8.49 -23.34
N SER A 87 0.30 -8.02 -24.10
CA SER A 87 1.42 -7.18 -23.69
C SER A 87 0.98 -5.84 -23.13
N THR A 88 1.08 -5.68 -21.81
CA THR A 88 1.19 -4.37 -21.14
C THR A 88 2.32 -4.46 -20.12
N SER A 89 3.44 -3.78 -20.42
CA SER A 89 4.66 -3.63 -19.60
C SER A 89 5.20 -4.94 -18.99
N SER A 90 6.07 -5.63 -19.75
CA SER A 90 6.65 -6.93 -19.42
C SER A 90 7.59 -6.90 -18.20
N ARG A 91 7.05 -6.80 -16.99
CA ARG A 91 7.70 -7.46 -15.85
C ARG A 91 7.39 -8.93 -15.98
N SER A 92 8.36 -9.71 -16.48
CA SER A 92 8.26 -11.16 -16.52
C SER A 92 7.92 -11.65 -15.10
N VAL A 93 6.73 -12.25 -14.95
CA VAL A 93 6.29 -12.75 -13.64
C VAL A 93 7.24 -13.87 -13.23
N LYS A 94 7.90 -13.68 -12.07
CA LYS A 94 8.87 -14.61 -11.52
C LYS A 94 8.23 -15.42 -10.40
N CYS A 95 8.38 -16.73 -10.49
CA CYS A 95 7.94 -17.67 -9.47
C CYS A 95 8.75 -17.50 -8.18
N TYR A 96 8.09 -17.32 -7.03
CA TYR A 96 8.80 -17.25 -5.74
C TYR A 96 9.27 -18.60 -5.22
N ASN A 97 8.80 -19.71 -5.78
CA ASN A 97 9.19 -21.06 -5.39
C ASN A 97 10.52 -21.50 -6.03
N TRP A 98 10.74 -21.18 -7.30
CA TRP A 98 11.92 -21.63 -8.06
C TRP A 98 12.59 -20.53 -8.89
N HIS A 99 12.14 -19.29 -8.77
CA HIS A 99 12.68 -18.12 -9.46
C HIS A 99 12.64 -18.18 -11.00
N ALA A 100 11.90 -19.15 -11.55
CA ALA A 100 11.62 -19.28 -12.97
C ALA A 100 10.59 -18.24 -13.42
N VAL A 101 10.74 -17.74 -14.66
CA VAL A 101 9.79 -16.81 -15.25
C VAL A 101 8.62 -17.53 -15.92
N GLY A 102 7.49 -16.85 -16.09
CA GLY A 102 6.33 -17.35 -16.83
C GLY A 102 5.23 -17.98 -15.98
N HIS A 103 5.41 -18.08 -14.65
CA HIS A 103 4.38 -18.48 -13.71
C HIS A 103 4.61 -17.88 -12.32
N ILE A 104 3.56 -17.83 -11.49
CA ILE A 104 3.62 -17.48 -10.06
C ILE A 104 3.81 -18.75 -9.21
N ALA A 105 4.21 -18.59 -7.94
CA ALA A 105 4.44 -19.72 -7.03
C ALA A 105 3.25 -20.68 -6.90
N THR A 106 2.02 -20.17 -6.95
CA THR A 106 0.77 -20.96 -6.89
C THR A 106 0.64 -21.94 -8.07
N ASN A 107 1.13 -21.57 -9.25
CA ASN A 107 1.07 -22.38 -10.47
C ASN A 107 2.44 -23.00 -10.79
N CYS A 108 3.28 -23.22 -9.78
CA CYS A 108 4.60 -23.79 -9.99
C CYS A 108 4.48 -25.31 -10.26
N PRO A 109 5.02 -25.82 -11.39
CA PRO A 109 4.99 -27.25 -11.69
C PRO A 109 5.96 -28.06 -10.83
N LYS A 110 6.82 -27.39 -10.06
CA LYS A 110 7.81 -28.01 -9.18
C LYS A 110 7.30 -28.03 -7.73
N PRO A 111 7.75 -28.99 -6.90
CA PRO A 111 7.35 -29.08 -5.51
C PRO A 111 7.64 -27.79 -4.74
N LYS A 112 6.81 -27.51 -3.73
CA LYS A 112 6.92 -26.34 -2.85
C LYS A 112 8.19 -26.46 -1.99
N VAL A 113 9.09 -25.49 -2.12
CA VAL A 113 10.30 -25.34 -1.30
C VAL A 113 10.01 -24.26 -0.28
N GLU A 114 9.75 -24.67 0.96
CA GLU A 114 9.41 -23.80 2.08
C GLU A 114 10.44 -23.94 3.19
N CYS A 115 10.98 -22.81 3.64
CA CYS A 115 11.97 -22.78 4.70
C CYS A 115 11.30 -22.99 6.05
N ARG A 116 11.66 -24.06 6.78
CA ARG A 116 11.11 -24.34 8.12
C ARG A 116 11.52 -23.33 9.20
N ASN A 117 12.50 -22.46 8.95
CA ASN A 117 12.93 -21.43 9.89
C ASN A 117 12.16 -20.11 9.75
N CYS A 118 11.72 -19.76 8.54
CA CYS A 118 11.08 -18.46 8.28
C CYS A 118 9.76 -18.54 7.52
N ASN A 119 9.32 -19.75 7.17
CA ASN A 119 8.08 -20.06 6.45
C ASN A 119 7.93 -19.32 5.11
N LEU A 120 9.07 -18.93 4.50
CA LEU A 120 9.10 -18.31 3.18
C LEU A 120 9.44 -19.33 2.10
N LEU A 121 8.90 -19.11 0.91
CA LEU A 121 9.15 -19.90 -0.29
C LEU A 121 10.51 -19.59 -0.93
N GLY A 122 11.02 -20.54 -1.71
CA GLY A 122 12.16 -20.34 -2.61
C GLY A 122 13.51 -20.73 -2.04
N HIS A 123 13.56 -21.16 -0.77
CA HIS A 123 14.78 -21.67 -0.15
C HIS A 123 14.46 -22.67 0.96
N ASP A 124 15.41 -23.55 1.25
CA ASP A 124 15.37 -24.44 2.41
C ASP A 124 16.08 -23.80 3.62
N THR A 125 15.87 -24.37 4.80
CA THR A 125 16.49 -24.04 6.08
C THR A 125 18.00 -23.75 5.99
N SER A 126 18.75 -24.59 5.26
CA SER A 126 20.20 -24.44 5.06
C SER A 126 20.60 -23.16 4.32
N LYS A 127 19.71 -22.60 3.50
CA LYS A 127 19.91 -21.37 2.71
C LYS A 127 19.10 -20.20 3.26
N CYS A 128 18.58 -20.30 4.49
CA CYS A 128 17.82 -19.24 5.10
C CYS A 128 18.71 -18.06 5.48
N ARG A 129 18.38 -16.88 4.95
CA ARG A 129 19.10 -15.65 5.33
C ARG A 129 18.87 -15.26 6.80
N LYS A 130 17.82 -15.78 7.43
CA LYS A 130 17.48 -15.51 8.84
C LYS A 130 18.15 -16.44 9.86
N THR A 131 18.83 -17.53 9.44
CA THR A 131 19.45 -18.50 10.37
C THR A 131 20.87 -18.16 10.76
N LYS A 132 21.58 -17.34 9.99
CA LYS A 132 22.91 -16.89 10.40
C LYS A 132 22.75 -15.74 11.37
N SER A 133 22.98 -16.03 12.64
CA SER A 133 23.60 -15.12 13.61
C SER A 133 24.99 -14.62 13.15
N SER A 134 25.20 -14.41 11.85
CA SER A 134 26.05 -13.31 11.43
C SER A 134 25.39 -12.10 12.05
N LYS A 135 26.05 -11.52 13.05
CA LYS A 135 25.92 -10.12 13.44
C LYS A 135 25.52 -9.35 12.18
N GLN A 136 24.22 -9.17 11.95
CA GLN A 136 23.78 -7.99 11.25
C GLN A 136 24.13 -6.96 12.29
N ASP A 137 25.35 -6.45 12.13
CA ASP A 137 25.75 -5.21 12.71
C ASP A 137 24.55 -4.32 12.48
N SER A 138 23.77 -4.11 13.52
CA SER A 138 22.80 -3.03 13.63
C SER A 138 23.59 -1.72 13.74
N ARG A 139 24.65 -1.60 12.95
CA ARG A 139 25.11 -0.34 12.42
C ARG A 139 23.97 0.05 11.50
N SER A 140 23.10 0.89 12.04
CA SER A 140 22.17 1.70 11.27
C SER A 140 22.84 1.96 9.92
N GLU A 141 22.35 1.31 8.85
CA GLU A 141 22.77 1.68 7.50
C GLU A 141 22.24 3.08 7.32
N VAL A 142 23.06 4.06 7.70
CA VAL A 142 22.90 5.44 7.26
C VAL A 142 23.04 5.32 5.75
N LYS A 143 21.91 5.28 5.04
CA LYS A 143 21.90 5.52 3.61
C LYS A 143 22.42 6.94 3.43
N ILE A 144 23.71 7.06 3.19
CA ILE A 144 24.28 8.31 2.70
C ILE A 144 23.63 8.51 1.34
N VAL A 145 22.66 9.42 1.28
CA VAL A 145 22.15 9.93 0.01
C VAL A 145 23.30 10.72 -0.57
N ASP A 146 24.07 10.05 -1.42
CA ASP A 146 25.07 10.66 -2.26
C ASP A 146 24.38 11.74 -3.10
N SER A 147 24.60 13.01 -2.74
CA SER A 147 23.99 14.19 -3.37
C SER A 147 24.41 14.37 -4.83
N THR A 148 25.24 13.48 -5.37
CA THR A 148 25.67 13.49 -6.77
C THR A 148 24.62 13.01 -7.76
N LYS A 149 23.52 12.37 -7.31
CA LYS A 149 22.37 12.10 -8.19
C LYS A 149 21.40 13.29 -8.16
N ALA A 150 21.61 14.19 -9.12
CA ALA A 150 20.87 15.43 -9.37
C ALA A 150 19.35 15.29 -9.67
N ASN A 151 18.67 14.24 -9.22
CA ASN A 151 17.30 13.95 -9.62
C ASN A 151 16.46 13.25 -8.55
N GLN A 152 16.67 13.61 -7.28
CA GLN A 152 15.58 13.50 -6.31
C GLN A 152 14.79 14.81 -6.42
N GLU A 153 13.53 14.72 -6.81
CA GLU A 153 12.56 15.82 -6.73
C GLU A 153 12.29 16.12 -5.25
N CYS A 154 13.29 16.69 -4.57
CA CYS A 154 13.18 17.17 -3.22
C CYS A 154 12.37 18.47 -3.27
N TYR A 155 11.23 18.48 -2.61
CA TYR A 155 10.44 19.70 -2.48
C TYR A 155 11.07 20.59 -1.42
N PHE A 156 11.44 21.79 -1.84
CA PHE A 156 11.93 22.83 -0.95
C PHE A 156 10.95 24.00 -0.94
N VAL A 157 10.81 24.63 0.22
CA VAL A 157 10.03 25.85 0.40
C VAL A 157 10.89 26.90 1.11
N GLU A 158 10.77 28.15 0.71
CA GLU A 158 11.36 29.25 1.47
C GLU A 158 10.51 29.51 2.72
N CYS A 159 11.13 29.42 3.89
CA CYS A 159 10.54 29.72 5.18
C CYS A 159 11.25 30.92 5.83
N LYS A 160 10.50 31.72 6.59
CA LYS A 160 11.02 32.90 7.28
C LYS A 160 11.21 32.58 8.76
N VAL A 161 12.44 32.67 9.27
CA VAL A 161 12.80 32.42 10.67
C VAL A 161 13.57 33.64 11.20
N ASN A 162 13.07 34.30 12.25
CA ASN A 162 13.67 35.53 12.80
C ASN A 162 13.99 36.58 11.72
N ASP A 163 13.05 36.79 10.80
CA ASP A 163 13.20 37.68 9.64
C ASP A 163 14.21 37.29 8.56
N VAL A 164 14.84 36.12 8.67
CA VAL A 164 15.74 35.55 7.67
C VAL A 164 15.02 34.50 6.83
N LEU A 165 15.17 34.57 5.51
CA LEU A 165 14.67 33.54 4.59
C LEU A 165 15.62 32.34 4.58
N VAL A 166 15.06 31.14 4.71
CA VAL A 166 15.77 29.87 4.80
C VAL A 166 15.09 28.85 3.92
N GLN A 167 15.86 28.01 3.23
CA GLN A 167 15.30 26.94 2.42
C GLN A 167 15.01 25.71 3.31
N GLY A 168 13.72 25.38 3.47
CA GLY A 168 13.25 24.21 4.20
C GLY A 168 12.94 23.03 3.28
N PHE A 169 13.40 21.85 3.67
CA PHE A 169 13.05 20.59 3.00
C PHE A 169 11.67 20.09 3.48
N ILE A 170 10.79 19.71 2.54
CA ILE A 170 9.48 19.14 2.86
C ILE A 170 9.60 17.62 2.96
N ASP A 171 9.58 17.12 4.19
CA ASP A 171 9.46 15.68 4.49
C ASP A 171 8.03 15.35 4.93
N THR A 172 7.25 14.73 4.04
CA THR A 172 5.86 14.32 4.34
C THR A 172 5.78 13.14 5.31
N GLY A 173 6.89 12.45 5.57
CA GLY A 173 6.97 11.34 6.51
C GLY A 173 7.36 11.74 7.93
N CYS A 174 7.66 13.02 8.19
CA CYS A 174 8.13 13.49 9.49
C CYS A 174 7.04 14.27 10.24
N SER A 175 6.77 13.90 11.49
CA SER A 175 5.84 14.64 12.36
C SER A 175 6.47 15.84 13.08
N ILE A 176 7.79 15.96 13.04
CA ILE A 176 8.55 17.03 13.70
C ILE A 176 9.33 17.85 12.69
N VAL A 177 9.38 19.16 12.92
CA VAL A 177 10.23 20.07 12.13
C VAL A 177 11.59 20.14 12.81
N THR A 178 12.63 19.68 12.12
CA THR A 178 14.00 19.73 12.61
C THR A 178 14.80 20.79 11.88
N ILE A 179 15.65 21.52 12.60
CA ILE A 179 16.62 22.44 12.02
C ILE A 179 18.04 21.93 12.34
N ARG A 180 18.97 22.08 11.39
CA ARG A 180 20.38 21.79 11.66
C ARG A 180 20.90 22.74 12.73
N GLU A 181 21.68 22.23 13.67
CA GLU A 181 22.29 23.04 14.74
C GLU A 181 23.06 24.23 14.17
N THR A 182 23.86 24.01 13.12
CA THR A 182 24.61 25.07 12.43
C THR A 182 23.71 26.19 11.90
N THR A 183 22.55 25.83 11.37
CA THR A 183 21.57 26.79 10.85
C THR A 183 20.86 27.50 12.00
N ALA A 184 20.54 26.80 13.09
CA ALA A 184 19.97 27.40 14.28
C ALA A 184 20.89 28.46 14.90
N THR A 185 22.20 28.19 14.97
CA THR A 185 23.21 29.16 15.41
C THR A 185 23.26 30.38 14.50
N GLN A 186 23.27 30.20 13.17
CA GLN A 186 23.24 31.31 12.21
C GLN A 186 22.00 32.20 12.34
N LEU A 187 20.87 31.60 12.72
CA LEU A 187 19.59 32.28 12.90
C LEU A 187 19.39 32.84 14.32
N ASN A 188 20.41 32.75 15.18
CA ASN A 188 20.36 33.17 16.59
C ASN A 188 19.18 32.56 17.35
N LEU A 189 18.83 31.30 17.08
CA LEU A 189 17.79 30.60 17.83
C LEU A 189 18.32 30.26 19.23
N LYS A 190 17.56 30.63 20.26
CA LYS A 190 17.87 30.27 21.65
C LYS A 190 17.61 28.78 21.83
N LEU A 191 18.67 27.99 21.95
CA LEU A 191 18.55 26.61 22.37
C LEU A 191 18.16 26.59 23.87
N PRO A 192 17.11 25.84 24.27
CA PRO A 192 16.84 25.66 25.69
C PRO A 192 18.08 25.02 26.31
N ILE A 193 18.60 25.66 27.37
CA ILE A 193 19.72 25.15 28.13
C ILE A 193 19.28 23.78 28.65
N SER A 194 19.95 22.71 28.23
CA SER A 194 19.76 21.40 28.85
C SER A 194 20.20 21.53 30.30
N THR A 195 19.24 21.66 31.21
CA THR A 195 19.45 21.28 32.61
C THR A 195 19.88 19.82 32.60
N GLN A 196 21.16 19.61 32.92
CA GLN A 196 21.76 18.29 33.15
C GLN A 196 21.03 17.57 34.28
#